data_AF-A0A2V5NNY5-F1
#
_entry.id   AF-A0A2V5NNY5-F1
#
_cell.length_a   1.000
_cell.length_b   1.000
_cell.length_c   1.000
_cell.angle_alpha   90.00
_cell.angle_beta   90.00
_cell.angle_gamma   90.00
#
_symmetry.space_group_name_H-M   'P 1'
#
loop_
_entity.id
_entity.type
_entity.pdbx_description
1 polymer ?
#
loop_
_entity_poly.entity_id
_entity_poly.type
_entity_poly.pdbx_seq_one_letter_code
_entity_poly.pdbx_strand_id
1 'polypeptide(L)'
;MQKNILVVGCGSIGERHVRCFLKTGRARISACDSNPTLLQKIQQEYQVPGLANFREARSSQQFDGVVVCTPAHTHIEMALAAIRSGSGLLIEKPLSVGLEQIDEFQREIASAGKFVGIAYVNHFVPAVRNVRDFLRQAILGKPFQVSVIAGQHFPTFRPAYRDIYYTRHETGGGAIQDALTHLVNAVEWLIGPTSRVFCEAVHQVLEGVTVEDTVS
;
A
#
# COMPACT_ATOMS: atom_id res chain seq x y z
N MET A 1 -15.21 -22.48 -4.27
CA MET A 1 -13.83 -22.82 -3.83
C MET A 1 -13.25 -21.66 -3.06
N GLN A 2 -12.46 -21.95 -2.01
CA GLN A 2 -11.72 -20.94 -1.27
C GLN A 2 -10.59 -20.36 -2.14
N LYS A 3 -10.39 -19.04 -2.12
CA LYS A 3 -9.41 -18.37 -2.98
C LYS A 3 -7.99 -18.55 -2.45
N ASN A 4 -7.02 -18.82 -3.32
CA ASN A 4 -5.60 -18.88 -2.97
C ASN A 4 -4.96 -17.50 -3.12
N ILE A 5 -4.47 -16.93 -2.02
CA ILE A 5 -3.89 -15.59 -1.97
C ILE A 5 -2.41 -15.68 -1.58
N LEU A 6 -1.55 -15.03 -2.38
CA LEU A 6 -0.15 -14.86 -2.07
C LEU A 6 0.09 -13.47 -1.48
N VAL A 7 0.66 -13.40 -0.28
CA VAL A 7 1.15 -12.14 0.31
C VAL A 7 2.65 -12.04 0.08
N VAL A 8 3.10 -11.01 -0.62
CA VAL A 8 4.49 -10.80 -1.01
C VAL A 8 5.07 -9.63 -0.23
N GLY A 9 6.16 -9.88 0.50
CA GLY A 9 6.68 -9.01 1.55
C GLY A 9 6.08 -9.40 2.90
N CYS A 10 6.93 -9.87 3.81
CA CYS A 10 6.63 -10.36 5.16
C CYS A 10 7.05 -9.36 6.26
N GLY A 11 7.23 -8.09 5.89
CA GLY A 11 7.39 -7.00 6.85
C GLY A 11 6.10 -6.72 7.65
N SER A 12 6.08 -5.61 8.41
CA SER A 12 4.96 -5.29 9.31
C SER A 12 3.58 -5.26 8.63
N ILE A 13 3.49 -4.71 7.42
CA ILE A 13 2.22 -4.65 6.69
C ILE A 13 1.85 -6.01 6.07
N GLY A 14 2.84 -6.75 5.57
CA GLY A 14 2.67 -8.12 5.08
C GLY A 14 2.09 -9.06 6.14
N GLU A 15 2.69 -9.07 7.34
CA GLU A 15 2.15 -9.81 8.49
C GLU A 15 0.69 -9.44 8.75
N ARG A 16 0.38 -8.14 8.78
CA ARG A 16 -0.98 -7.66 9.04
C ARG A 16 -1.96 -8.18 8.00
N HIS A 17 -1.59 -8.20 6.72
CA HIS A 17 -2.41 -8.81 5.67
C HIS A 17 -2.62 -10.31 5.91
N VAL A 18 -1.56 -11.07 6.17
CA VAL A 18 -1.66 -12.52 6.50
C VAL A 18 -2.65 -12.73 7.65
N ARG A 19 -2.45 -12.04 8.78
CA ARG A 19 -3.32 -12.11 9.95
C ARG A 19 -4.76 -11.74 9.64
N CYS A 20 -4.99 -10.63 8.92
CA CYS A 20 -6.33 -10.17 8.57
C CYS A 20 -7.04 -11.14 7.63
N PHE A 21 -6.37 -11.65 6.60
CA PHE A 21 -6.95 -12.62 5.69
C PHE A 21 -7.31 -13.93 6.40
N LEU A 22 -6.43 -14.46 7.26
CA LEU A 22 -6.72 -15.66 8.05
C LEU A 22 -7.96 -15.48 8.93
N LYS A 23 -8.10 -14.32 9.59
CA LYS A 23 -9.29 -13.98 10.39
C LYS A 23 -10.59 -13.99 9.59
N THR A 24 -10.55 -13.80 8.26
CA THR A 24 -11.76 -13.83 7.44
C THR A 24 -12.30 -15.24 7.18
N GLY A 25 -11.45 -16.27 7.25
CA GLY A 25 -11.78 -17.64 6.82
C GLY A 25 -12.07 -17.80 5.31
N ARG A 26 -11.92 -16.75 4.50
CA ARG A 26 -12.36 -16.73 3.08
C ARG A 26 -11.28 -17.09 2.06
N ALA A 27 -10.03 -17.22 2.49
CA ALA A 27 -8.89 -17.47 1.61
C ALA A 27 -7.86 -18.41 2.26
N ARG A 28 -7.15 -19.16 1.43
CA ARG A 28 -5.92 -19.89 1.79
C ARG A 28 -4.74 -18.99 1.50
N ILE A 29 -3.85 -18.84 2.48
CA ILE A 29 -2.78 -17.83 2.43
C ILE A 29 -1.44 -18.52 2.27
N SER A 30 -0.61 -18.00 1.36
CA SER A 30 0.82 -18.28 1.30
C SER A 30 1.58 -16.97 1.46
N ALA A 31 2.75 -17.03 2.09
CA ALA A 31 3.64 -15.90 2.28
C ALA A 31 4.86 -16.02 1.36
N CYS A 32 5.35 -14.89 0.86
CA CYS A 32 6.54 -14.82 0.04
C CYS A 32 7.46 -13.69 0.48
N ASP A 33 8.73 -13.98 0.73
CA ASP A 33 9.76 -12.97 1.03
C ASP A 33 11.14 -13.54 0.73
N SER A 34 12.04 -12.70 0.22
CA SER A 34 13.44 -13.05 -0.02
C SER A 34 14.27 -13.07 1.25
N ASN A 35 13.80 -12.42 2.33
CA ASN A 35 14.41 -12.47 3.64
C ASN A 35 13.96 -13.74 4.40
N PRO A 36 14.85 -14.72 4.61
CA PRO A 36 14.49 -16.00 5.23
C PRO A 36 14.03 -15.83 6.68
N THR A 37 14.55 -14.83 7.40
CA THR A 37 14.17 -14.56 8.80
C THR A 37 12.73 -14.07 8.89
N LEU A 38 12.33 -13.14 8.01
CA LEU A 38 10.94 -12.64 7.97
C LEU A 38 9.97 -13.73 7.53
N LEU A 39 10.35 -14.51 6.51
CA LEU A 39 9.53 -15.60 6.01
C LEU A 39 9.32 -16.68 7.08
N GLN A 40 10.39 -17.14 7.72
CA GLN A 40 10.33 -18.15 8.78
C GLN A 40 9.46 -17.69 9.94
N LYS A 41 9.57 -16.41 10.34
CA LYS A 41 8.73 -15.84 11.39
C LYS A 41 7.24 -15.96 11.04
N ILE A 42 6.84 -15.52 9.84
CA ILE A 42 5.44 -15.61 9.41
C ILE A 42 4.97 -17.07 9.34
N GLN A 43 5.79 -17.98 8.83
CA GLN A 43 5.45 -19.41 8.76
C GLN A 43 5.20 -20.00 10.16
N GLN A 44 6.05 -19.68 11.13
CA GLN A 44 5.93 -20.19 12.51
C GLN A 44 4.72 -19.58 13.23
N GLU A 45 4.50 -18.27 13.10
CA GLU A 45 3.45 -17.55 13.81
C GLU A 45 2.06 -17.87 13.25
N TYR A 46 1.94 -18.00 11.93
CA TYR A 46 0.63 -18.13 11.24
C TYR A 46 0.38 -19.50 10.61
N GLN A 47 1.37 -20.41 10.62
CA GLN A 47 1.25 -21.76 10.06
C GLN A 47 0.83 -21.77 8.58
N VAL A 48 1.39 -20.85 7.78
CA VAL A 48 1.14 -20.72 6.34
C VAL A 48 2.33 -21.21 5.50
N PRO A 49 2.13 -21.71 4.27
CA PRO A 49 3.23 -22.00 3.34
C PRO A 49 4.08 -20.77 3.05
N GLY A 50 5.39 -20.94 3.02
CA GLY A 50 6.36 -19.89 2.71
C GLY A 50 7.09 -20.16 1.39
N LEU A 51 7.32 -19.11 0.61
CA LEU A 51 7.99 -19.15 -0.69
C LEU A 51 9.11 -18.10 -0.69
N ALA A 52 10.35 -18.51 -0.98
CA ALA A 52 11.49 -17.60 -0.90
C ALA A 52 11.62 -16.66 -2.12
N ASN A 53 10.98 -17.02 -3.25
CA ASN A 53 11.16 -16.33 -4.52
C ASN A 53 9.81 -16.11 -5.21
N PHE A 54 9.48 -14.85 -5.50
CA PHE A 54 8.21 -14.49 -6.12
C PHE A 54 8.05 -15.03 -7.56
N ARG A 55 9.15 -15.08 -8.32
CA ARG A 55 9.14 -15.64 -9.68
C ARG A 55 8.81 -17.13 -9.66
N GLU A 56 9.47 -17.87 -8.77
CA GLU A 56 9.25 -19.32 -8.60
C GLU A 56 7.86 -19.62 -8.00
N ALA A 57 7.39 -18.79 -7.08
CA ALA A 57 6.04 -18.88 -6.53
C ALA A 57 4.97 -18.83 -7.63
N ARG A 58 5.10 -17.87 -8.57
CA ARG A 58 4.19 -17.72 -9.71
C ARG A 58 4.26 -18.87 -10.72
N SER A 59 5.43 -19.48 -10.91
CA SER A 59 5.59 -20.58 -11.85
C SER A 59 5.17 -21.93 -11.28
N SER A 60 5.26 -22.10 -9.96
CA SER A 60 4.94 -23.37 -9.27
C SER A 60 3.46 -23.56 -9.01
N GLN A 61 2.69 -22.48 -8.84
CA GLN A 61 1.25 -22.55 -8.62
C GLN A 61 0.52 -21.30 -9.10
N GLN A 62 -0.77 -21.45 -9.39
CA GLN A 62 -1.64 -20.34 -9.74
C GLN A 62 -2.33 -19.78 -8.49
N PHE A 63 -2.22 -18.46 -8.30
CA PHE A 63 -2.91 -17.72 -7.25
C PHE A 63 -4.11 -16.97 -7.82
N ASP A 64 -5.21 -16.98 -7.07
CA ASP A 64 -6.38 -16.16 -7.41
C ASP A 64 -6.12 -14.67 -7.19
N GLY A 65 -5.26 -14.35 -6.22
CA GLY A 65 -4.88 -12.98 -5.89
C GLY A 65 -3.48 -12.87 -5.30
N VAL A 66 -2.84 -11.73 -5.56
CA VAL A 66 -1.53 -11.36 -5.01
C VAL A 66 -1.68 -10.07 -4.24
N VAL A 67 -1.06 -10.00 -3.07
CA VAL A 67 -0.97 -8.79 -2.23
C VAL A 67 0.50 -8.38 -2.20
N VAL A 68 0.81 -7.21 -2.74
CA VAL A 68 2.19 -6.68 -2.82
C VAL A 68 2.41 -5.71 -1.67
N CYS A 69 3.26 -6.09 -0.72
CA CYS A 69 3.58 -5.37 0.52
C CYS A 69 5.10 -5.10 0.64
N THR A 70 5.81 -5.02 -0.48
CA THR A 70 7.25 -4.81 -0.56
C THR A 70 7.60 -3.31 -0.48
N PRO A 71 8.88 -2.90 -0.54
CA PRO A 71 9.21 -1.48 -0.68
C PRO A 71 8.65 -0.89 -1.98
N ALA A 72 8.20 0.37 -1.94
CA ALA A 72 7.37 0.98 -3.00
C ALA A 72 8.00 0.98 -4.40
N HIS A 73 9.33 1.07 -4.51
CA HIS A 73 10.04 1.04 -5.80
C HIS A 73 9.90 -0.31 -6.55
N THR A 74 9.52 -1.38 -5.85
CA THR A 74 9.33 -2.71 -6.45
C THR A 74 7.89 -3.00 -6.86
N HIS A 75 6.93 -2.15 -6.46
CA HIS A 75 5.51 -2.44 -6.57
C HIS A 75 5.05 -2.67 -8.01
N ILE A 76 5.41 -1.78 -8.93
CA ILE A 76 4.96 -1.84 -10.33
C ILE A 76 5.49 -3.09 -11.03
N GLU A 77 6.77 -3.42 -10.88
CA GLU A 77 7.35 -4.63 -11.47
C GLU A 77 6.64 -5.89 -10.98
N MET A 78 6.43 -6.01 -9.66
CA MET A 78 5.77 -7.18 -9.07
C MET A 78 4.29 -7.25 -9.43
N ALA A 79 3.63 -6.10 -9.55
CA ALA A 79 2.25 -5.96 -9.97
C ALA A 79 2.05 -6.39 -11.43
N LEU A 80 2.87 -5.89 -12.34
CA LEU A 80 2.89 -6.26 -13.76
C LEU A 80 3.12 -7.76 -13.93
N ALA A 81 4.07 -8.31 -13.19
CA ALA A 81 4.25 -9.75 -13.13
C ALA A 81 2.93 -10.40 -12.71
N ALA A 82 2.40 -10.15 -11.52
CA ALA A 82 1.16 -10.77 -11.01
C ALA A 82 -0.02 -10.72 -12.00
N ILE A 83 -0.25 -9.56 -12.64
CA ILE A 83 -1.29 -9.38 -13.68
C ILE A 83 -1.08 -10.37 -14.83
N ARG A 84 0.15 -10.50 -15.33
CA ARG A 84 0.51 -11.44 -16.41
C ARG A 84 0.35 -12.92 -16.03
N SER A 85 0.21 -13.27 -14.75
CA SER A 85 -0.21 -14.63 -14.31
C SER A 85 -1.72 -14.82 -14.26
N GLY A 86 -2.51 -13.77 -14.52
CA GLY A 86 -3.96 -13.79 -14.42
C GLY A 86 -4.48 -13.73 -12.97
N SER A 87 -3.67 -13.28 -12.01
CA SER A 87 -4.07 -13.08 -10.62
C SER A 87 -4.76 -11.72 -10.43
N GLY A 88 -5.73 -11.66 -9.51
CA GLY A 88 -6.16 -10.37 -8.95
C GLY A 88 -5.04 -9.74 -8.12
N LEU A 89 -5.12 -8.43 -7.87
CA LEU A 89 -4.04 -7.68 -7.26
C LEU A 89 -4.53 -6.69 -6.20
N LEU A 90 -3.85 -6.67 -5.07
CA LEU A 90 -3.89 -5.60 -4.08
C LEU A 90 -2.47 -5.10 -3.85
N ILE A 91 -2.20 -3.83 -4.10
CA ILE A 91 -0.86 -3.24 -3.98
C ILE A 91 -0.86 -2.29 -2.80
N GLU A 92 0.12 -2.38 -1.92
CA GLU A 92 0.32 -1.38 -0.88
C GLU A 92 0.64 0.00 -1.46
N LYS A 93 0.32 1.02 -0.67
CA LYS A 93 0.61 2.42 -1.06
C LYS A 93 2.02 2.82 -0.60
N PRO A 94 2.66 3.79 -1.27
CA PRO A 94 2.27 4.37 -2.56
C PRO A 94 2.44 3.36 -3.69
N LEU A 95 1.72 3.56 -4.80
CA LEU A 95 1.81 2.68 -5.97
C LEU A 95 3.23 2.60 -6.54
N SER A 96 3.95 3.71 -6.54
CA SER A 96 5.34 3.81 -7.02
C SER A 96 6.01 5.03 -6.36
N VAL A 97 7.34 5.06 -6.41
CA VAL A 97 8.16 6.22 -6.02
C VAL A 97 8.34 7.22 -7.18
N GLY A 98 7.88 6.87 -8.38
CA GLY A 98 7.97 7.69 -9.59
C GLY A 98 6.93 7.32 -10.63
N LEU A 99 7.01 7.96 -11.81
CA LEU A 99 6.06 7.74 -12.91
C LEU A 99 6.51 6.68 -13.92
N GLU A 100 7.69 6.08 -13.70
CA GLU A 100 8.20 5.02 -14.55
C GLU A 100 7.23 3.83 -14.58
N GLN A 101 7.03 3.27 -15.77
CA GLN A 101 6.17 2.11 -16.04
C GLN A 101 4.67 2.30 -15.70
N ILE A 102 4.22 3.49 -15.28
CA ILE A 102 2.80 3.74 -14.97
C ILE A 102 1.91 3.53 -16.20
N ASP A 103 2.31 4.00 -17.39
CA ASP A 103 1.53 3.82 -18.61
C ASP A 103 1.42 2.34 -19.01
N GLU A 104 2.49 1.56 -18.82
CA GLU A 104 2.48 0.12 -19.04
C GLU A 104 1.54 -0.57 -18.05
N PHE A 105 1.63 -0.21 -16.78
CA PHE A 105 0.77 -0.72 -15.73
C PHE A 105 -0.71 -0.43 -16.00
N GLN A 106 -1.04 0.79 -16.44
CA GLN A 106 -2.41 1.14 -16.82
C GLN A 106 -2.94 0.29 -17.98
N ARG A 107 -2.14 0.08 -19.02
CA ARG A 107 -2.53 -0.79 -20.16
C ARG A 107 -2.79 -2.22 -19.71
N GLU A 108 -1.92 -2.77 -18.88
CA GLU A 108 -2.02 -4.15 -18.38
C GLU A 108 -3.27 -4.33 -17.52
N ILE A 109 -3.55 -3.40 -16.59
CA ILE A 109 -4.79 -3.40 -15.80
C ILE A 109 -6.03 -3.37 -16.71
N ALA A 110 -6.04 -2.50 -17.72
CA ALA A 110 -7.17 -2.38 -18.64
C ALA A 110 -7.45 -3.70 -19.38
N SER A 111 -6.41 -4.48 -19.68
CA SER A 111 -6.54 -5.80 -20.34
C SER A 111 -6.72 -6.99 -19.40
N ALA A 112 -6.41 -6.87 -18.11
CA ALA A 112 -6.31 -8.00 -17.19
C ALA A 112 -7.64 -8.74 -16.95
N GLY A 113 -8.76 -8.01 -16.97
CA GLY A 113 -10.08 -8.56 -16.60
C GLY A 113 -10.16 -9.08 -15.16
N LYS A 114 -9.26 -8.62 -14.28
CA LYS A 114 -9.15 -9.02 -12.87
C LYS A 114 -9.27 -7.80 -11.95
N PHE A 115 -9.58 -8.07 -10.69
CA PHE A 115 -9.55 -7.03 -9.65
C PHE A 115 -8.12 -6.49 -9.49
N VAL A 116 -7.98 -5.17 -9.52
CA VAL A 116 -6.74 -4.47 -9.15
C VAL A 116 -7.11 -3.30 -8.24
N GLY A 117 -6.47 -3.24 -7.07
CA GLY A 117 -6.69 -2.16 -6.10
C GLY A 117 -5.39 -1.68 -5.46
N ILE A 118 -5.35 -0.40 -5.11
CA ILE A 118 -4.29 0.17 -4.29
C ILE A 118 -4.81 0.30 -2.85
N ALA A 119 -4.04 -0.13 -1.87
CA ALA A 119 -4.45 -0.28 -0.47
C ALA A 119 -4.52 1.05 0.30
N TYR A 120 -5.21 2.05 -0.26
CA TYR A 120 -5.57 3.27 0.48
C TYR A 120 -6.69 2.98 1.48
N VAL A 121 -6.28 2.63 2.70
CA VAL A 121 -7.18 2.20 3.79
C VAL A 121 -8.27 3.21 4.15
N ASN A 122 -8.06 4.50 3.91
CA ASN A 122 -9.04 5.55 4.21
C ASN A 122 -10.36 5.38 3.45
N HIS A 123 -10.35 4.71 2.29
CA HIS A 123 -11.58 4.39 1.56
C HIS A 123 -12.50 3.40 2.29
N PHE A 124 -11.96 2.69 3.28
CA PHE A 124 -12.66 1.65 4.03
C PHE A 124 -13.01 2.07 5.46
N VAL A 125 -12.56 3.26 5.90
CA VAL A 125 -12.92 3.82 7.21
C VAL A 125 -14.39 4.26 7.17
N PRO A 126 -15.27 3.73 8.06
CA PRO A 126 -16.70 4.04 8.03
C PRO A 126 -17.01 5.54 8.10
N ALA A 127 -16.28 6.30 8.92
CA ALA A 127 -16.45 7.75 9.02
C ALA A 127 -16.17 8.46 7.68
N VAL A 128 -15.07 8.12 7.00
CA VAL A 128 -14.71 8.73 5.69
C VAL A 128 -15.74 8.34 4.62
N ARG A 129 -16.22 7.09 4.63
CA ARG A 129 -17.31 6.63 3.74
C ARG A 129 -18.60 7.41 3.97
N ASN A 130 -19.01 7.60 5.22
CA ASN A 130 -20.21 8.35 5.55
C ASN A 130 -20.10 9.81 5.10
N VAL A 131 -18.93 10.44 5.28
CA VAL A 131 -18.67 11.79 4.75
C VAL A 131 -18.81 11.81 3.23
N ARG A 132 -18.23 10.82 2.52
CA ARG A 132 -18.36 10.71 1.06
C ARG A 132 -19.81 10.60 0.61
N ASP A 133 -20.56 9.71 1.24
CA ASP A 133 -21.95 9.45 0.88
C ASP A 133 -22.83 10.67 1.18
N PHE A 134 -22.56 11.40 2.28
CA PHE A 134 -23.21 12.67 2.59
C PHE A 134 -22.89 13.77 1.55
N LEU A 135 -21.61 13.97 1.22
CA LEU A 135 -21.20 14.97 0.22
C LEU A 135 -21.84 14.73 -1.15
N ARG A 136 -22.03 13.47 -1.54
CA ARG A 136 -22.71 13.08 -2.79
C ARG A 136 -24.18 13.44 -2.84
N GLN A 137 -24.84 13.60 -1.69
CA GLN A 137 -26.24 14.05 -1.65
C GLN A 137 -26.38 15.53 -2.02
N ALA A 138 -25.28 16.29 -2.04
CA ALA A 138 -25.23 17.70 -2.43
C ALA A 138 -26.18 18.64 -1.65
N ILE A 139 -26.63 18.22 -0.45
CA ILE A 139 -27.58 18.98 0.38
C ILE A 139 -26.99 20.34 0.80
N LEU A 140 -25.68 20.42 1.01
CA LEU A 140 -24.95 21.65 1.36
C LEU A 140 -24.30 22.33 0.13
N GLY A 141 -24.56 21.84 -1.08
CA GLY A 141 -23.84 22.26 -2.29
C GLY A 141 -22.43 21.67 -2.37
N LYS A 142 -21.55 22.32 -3.15
CA LYS A 142 -20.16 21.88 -3.35
C LYS A 142 -19.26 22.37 -2.23
N PRO A 143 -18.36 21.53 -1.67
CA PRO A 143 -17.35 21.98 -0.73
C PRO A 143 -16.51 23.12 -1.32
N PHE A 144 -16.38 24.22 -0.58
CA PHE A 144 -15.53 25.34 -0.96
C PHE A 144 -14.08 25.13 -0.49
N GLN A 145 -13.88 24.57 0.69
CA GLN A 145 -12.58 24.37 1.31
C GLN A 145 -12.56 23.07 2.11
N VAL A 146 -11.43 22.37 2.08
CA VAL A 146 -11.11 21.26 2.96
C VAL A 146 -9.79 21.56 3.64
N SER A 147 -9.74 21.40 4.96
CA SER A 147 -8.52 21.52 5.76
C SER A 147 -8.28 20.18 6.45
N VAL A 148 -7.06 19.66 6.34
CA VAL A 148 -6.66 18.41 6.95
C VAL A 148 -5.35 18.64 7.69
N ILE A 149 -5.33 18.33 8.98
CA ILE A 149 -4.14 18.40 9.82
C ILE A 149 -3.97 17.02 10.43
N ALA A 150 -2.81 16.42 10.21
CA ALA A 150 -2.45 15.14 10.79
C ALA A 150 -1.00 15.18 11.26
N GLY A 151 -0.75 14.52 12.38
CA GLY A 151 0.57 14.41 12.96
C GLY A 151 0.63 13.24 13.93
N GLN A 152 1.82 12.73 14.15
CA GLN A 152 2.08 11.70 15.14
C GLN A 152 3.49 11.87 15.69
N HIS A 153 3.72 11.43 16.92
CA HIS A 153 5.07 11.27 17.42
C HIS A 153 5.71 10.02 16.78
N PHE A 154 6.34 10.20 15.62
CA PHE A 154 6.81 9.11 14.76
C PHE A 154 7.71 8.09 15.47
N PRO A 155 8.70 8.49 16.32
CA PRO A 155 9.57 7.52 17.00
C PRO A 155 8.83 6.58 17.95
N THR A 156 7.72 7.01 18.57
CA THR A 156 6.91 6.15 19.46
C THR A 156 6.22 5.04 18.69
N PHE A 157 5.66 5.36 17.52
CA PHE A 157 4.90 4.40 16.72
C PHE A 157 5.78 3.58 15.77
N ARG A 158 6.96 4.08 15.43
CA ARG A 158 7.94 3.41 14.56
C ARG A 158 9.36 3.57 15.11
N PRO A 159 9.72 2.90 16.22
CA PRO A 159 11.04 3.05 16.83
C PRO A 159 12.20 2.67 15.90
N ALA A 160 11.98 1.75 14.96
CA ALA A 160 12.97 1.30 13.98
C ALA A 160 12.99 2.13 12.68
N TYR A 161 12.45 3.36 12.67
CA TYR A 161 12.31 4.15 11.45
C TYR A 161 13.63 4.43 10.71
N ARG A 162 14.76 4.41 11.44
CA ARG A 162 16.12 4.62 10.92
C ARG A 162 16.68 3.44 10.13
N ASP A 163 16.07 2.26 10.28
CA ASP A 163 16.57 1.01 9.68
C ASP A 163 15.65 0.49 8.56
N ILE A 164 14.61 1.26 8.21
CA ILE A 164 13.60 0.86 7.22
C ILE A 164 13.56 1.82 6.02
N TYR A 165 12.63 1.54 5.10
CA TYR A 165 12.41 2.32 3.87
C TYR A 165 12.20 3.83 4.10
N TYR A 166 11.77 4.23 5.30
CA TYR A 166 11.42 5.61 5.60
C TYR A 166 12.61 6.57 5.44
N THR A 167 13.83 6.07 5.59
CA THR A 167 15.07 6.88 5.57
C THR A 167 15.42 7.49 4.21
N ARG A 168 14.81 7.02 3.11
CA ARG A 168 15.22 7.33 1.74
C ARG A 168 14.01 7.49 0.81
N HIS A 169 14.00 8.52 -0.03
CA HIS A 169 12.92 8.77 -0.99
C HIS A 169 12.82 7.66 -2.04
N GLU A 170 13.95 7.10 -2.46
CA GLU A 170 14.04 6.04 -3.46
C GLU A 170 13.33 4.76 -3.00
N THR A 171 13.15 4.59 -1.69
CA THR A 171 12.42 3.46 -1.10
C THR A 171 11.00 3.81 -0.66
N GLY A 172 10.54 5.03 -0.90
CA GLY A 172 9.20 5.50 -0.51
C GLY A 172 9.14 6.19 0.86
N GLY A 173 10.28 6.66 1.36
CA GLY A 173 10.39 7.35 2.63
C GLY A 173 9.99 8.83 2.58
N GLY A 174 10.03 9.47 3.75
CA GLY A 174 9.56 10.85 3.94
C GLY A 174 8.07 10.96 4.25
N ALA A 175 7.69 12.04 4.91
CA ALA A 175 6.31 12.32 5.29
C ALA A 175 5.37 12.43 4.07
N ILE A 176 5.87 12.85 2.90
CA ILE A 176 5.08 12.93 1.68
C ILE A 176 4.64 11.53 1.26
N GLN A 177 5.59 10.64 0.98
CA GLN A 177 5.30 9.31 0.43
C GLN A 177 4.66 8.38 1.48
N ASP A 178 5.08 8.49 2.74
CA ASP A 178 4.58 7.65 3.82
C ASP A 178 3.21 8.10 4.38
N ALA A 179 3.02 9.40 4.65
CA ALA A 179 1.84 9.86 5.38
C ALA A 179 0.88 10.67 4.49
N LEU A 180 1.38 11.70 3.81
CA LEU A 180 0.55 12.65 3.06
C LEU A 180 -0.24 11.97 1.94
N THR A 181 0.31 10.94 1.29
CA THR A 181 -0.40 10.19 0.25
C THR A 181 -1.75 9.65 0.72
N HIS A 182 -1.90 9.27 2.00
CA HIS A 182 -3.19 8.83 2.54
C HIS A 182 -4.24 9.96 2.59
N LEU A 183 -3.80 11.18 2.91
CA LEU A 183 -4.67 12.35 3.05
C LEU A 183 -5.04 12.91 1.69
N VAL A 184 -4.07 13.11 0.81
CA VAL A 184 -4.31 13.59 -0.56
C VAL A 184 -5.26 12.64 -1.28
N ASN A 185 -5.00 11.33 -1.22
CA ASN A 185 -5.88 10.34 -1.84
C ASN A 185 -7.31 10.36 -1.27
N ALA A 186 -7.45 10.48 0.06
CA ALA A 186 -8.76 10.55 0.69
C ALA A 186 -9.51 11.84 0.33
N VAL A 187 -8.84 12.99 0.30
CA VAL A 187 -9.43 14.26 -0.11
C VAL A 187 -9.89 14.18 -1.55
N GLU A 188 -9.04 13.73 -2.48
CA GLU A 188 -9.43 13.59 -3.88
C GLU A 188 -10.62 12.63 -4.08
N TRP A 189 -10.67 11.57 -3.28
CA TRP A 189 -11.77 10.61 -3.30
C TRP A 189 -13.11 11.19 -2.81
N LEU A 190 -13.06 12.17 -1.91
CA LEU A 190 -14.20 12.87 -1.34
C LEU A 190 -14.70 14.00 -2.25
N ILE A 191 -13.79 14.83 -2.77
CA ILE A 191 -14.15 16.11 -3.41
C ILE A 191 -13.72 16.24 -4.88
N GLY A 192 -12.96 15.30 -5.42
CA GLY A 192 -12.50 15.29 -6.81
C GLY A 192 -11.00 15.61 -6.97
N PRO A 193 -10.47 15.48 -8.20
CA PRO A 193 -9.04 15.50 -8.48
C PRO A 193 -8.41 16.88 -8.28
N THR A 194 -7.14 16.89 -7.87
CA THR A 194 -6.33 18.10 -7.74
C THR A 194 -5.87 18.60 -9.11
N SER A 195 -5.98 19.90 -9.37
CA SER A 195 -5.50 20.53 -10.62
C SER A 195 -4.20 21.31 -10.46
N ARG A 196 -3.89 21.76 -9.25
CA ARG A 196 -2.69 22.54 -8.92
C ARG A 196 -2.24 22.19 -7.51
N VAL A 197 -0.93 22.18 -7.30
CA VAL A 197 -0.31 21.90 -6.00
C VAL A 197 0.67 23.02 -5.65
N PHE A 198 0.71 23.36 -4.37
CA PHE A 198 1.80 24.06 -3.71
C PHE A 198 2.19 23.18 -2.51
N CYS A 199 3.48 23.13 -2.19
CA CYS A 199 3.99 22.27 -1.13
C CYS A 199 5.22 22.92 -0.50
N GLU A 200 5.22 23.00 0.82
CA GLU A 200 6.41 23.27 1.61
C GLU A 200 6.76 22.00 2.40
N ALA A 201 7.98 21.52 2.24
CA ALA A 201 8.45 20.28 2.85
C ALA A 201 9.81 20.50 3.50
N VAL A 202 9.94 20.10 4.75
CA VAL A 202 11.13 20.36 5.54
C VAL A 202 11.37 19.24 6.55
N HIS A 203 12.64 19.02 6.86
CA HIS A 203 13.08 18.16 7.94
C HIS A 203 13.28 19.02 9.20
N GLN A 204 12.56 18.71 10.28
CA GLN A 204 12.53 19.55 11.50
C GLN A 204 13.08 18.82 12.73
N VAL A 205 12.69 17.56 12.96
CA VAL A 205 12.88 16.90 14.28
C VAL A 205 13.33 15.44 14.22
N LEU A 206 13.13 14.71 13.12
CA LEU A 206 13.43 13.27 13.07
C LEU A 206 14.93 12.99 12.93
N GLU A 207 15.61 12.78 14.05
CA GLU A 207 17.04 12.47 14.04
C GLU A 207 17.43 11.23 13.23
N GLY A 208 18.56 11.28 12.53
CA GLY A 208 19.14 10.12 11.85
C GLY A 208 18.52 9.79 10.48
N VAL A 209 17.69 10.68 9.94
CA VAL A 209 17.20 10.63 8.55
C VAL A 209 17.33 12.02 7.91
N THR A 210 17.26 12.09 6.58
CA THR A 210 17.36 13.37 5.83
C THR A 210 16.10 13.71 5.03
N VAL A 211 15.14 12.79 4.99
CA VAL A 211 13.84 13.00 4.35
C VAL A 211 13.01 14.03 5.12
N GLU A 212 12.03 14.64 4.46
CA GLU A 212 11.09 15.55 5.09
C GLU A 212 10.23 14.83 6.14
N ASP A 213 10.01 15.49 7.28
CA ASP A 213 9.15 15.00 8.36
C ASP A 213 7.95 15.91 8.63
N THR A 214 7.95 17.10 8.02
CA THR A 214 6.93 18.13 8.17
C THR A 214 6.57 18.68 6.78
N VAL A 215 5.27 18.70 6.47
CA VAL A 215 4.77 19.10 5.15
C VAL A 215 3.48 19.91 5.30
N SER A 216 3.35 20.99 4.53
CA SER A 216 2.15 21.82 4.40
C SER A 216 1.81 22.14 2.95
#